data_AF-A0A969VQW2-F1
#
_entry.id   AF-A0A969VQW2-F1
#
_cell.length_a   1.000
_cell.length_b   1.000
_cell.length_c   1.000
_cell.angle_alpha   90.00
_cell.angle_beta   90.00
_cell.angle_gamma   90.00
#
_symmetry.space_group_name_H-M   'P 1'
#
loop_
_entity.id
_entity.type
_entity.pdbx_description
1 polymer ?
#
loop_
_entity_poly.entity_id
_entity_poly.type
_entity_poly.pdbx_seq_one_letter_code
_entity_poly.pdbx_strand_id
1 'polypeptide(L)'
;MKTTCKVHTIDLAGNRYRNPHYLQTRARINSLIDHYMSVEVLSDRLSDLPEQFYNPRARLWESIDWQGIDRDQIIGVKPELFLQILASAAEIEAPIRSYGRESWFYLQHIYPEMARFMGGVFDANGNILEIGVWEKEERQHCPTFRKIYQQLTGEKLQVKPNSVNGFQPTGDAWQDTYKHVISRMSTEWGATSVYLWLMVHSTGALQQAIAQAEQAMGDQGRVLVRASGTEPVIRVMVEAASDQLTQLWTAKLVAAVQVYAS
;
A
#
# COMPACT_ATOMS: atom_id res chain seq x y z
N MET A 1 12.75 -18.78 38.09
CA MET A 1 13.69 -18.73 36.95
C MET A 1 13.01 -17.94 35.83
N LYS A 2 13.57 -16.79 35.44
CA LYS A 2 13.05 -16.00 34.32
C LYS A 2 13.35 -16.73 33.02
N THR A 3 12.31 -17.14 32.31
CA THR A 3 12.42 -17.70 30.96
C THR A 3 12.89 -16.58 30.03
N THR A 4 14.17 -16.61 29.66
CA THR A 4 14.73 -15.74 28.62
C THR A 4 14.08 -16.12 27.29
N CYS A 5 13.07 -15.34 26.90
CA CYS A 5 12.46 -15.42 25.57
C CYS A 5 13.58 -15.17 24.55
N LYS A 6 13.91 -16.17 23.72
CA LYS A 6 14.86 -16.00 22.62
C LYS A 6 14.28 -14.94 21.69
N VAL A 7 14.82 -13.72 21.72
CA VAL A 7 14.44 -12.67 20.78
C VAL A 7 14.83 -13.19 19.41
N HIS A 8 13.84 -13.50 18.57
CA HIS A 8 14.07 -13.80 17.16
C HIS A 8 14.86 -12.63 16.57
N THR A 9 16.08 -12.91 16.12
CA THR A 9 17.02 -11.91 15.59
C THR A 9 16.71 -11.51 14.16
N ILE A 10 15.74 -12.18 13.52
CA ILE A 10 15.33 -12.01 12.13
C ILE A 10 13.81 -11.76 12.10
N ASP A 11 13.38 -10.79 11.28
CA ASP A 11 11.99 -10.47 10.95
C ASP A 11 11.79 -10.47 9.43
N LEU A 12 10.64 -9.99 8.92
CA LEU A 12 10.34 -9.99 7.47
C LEU A 12 11.35 -9.16 6.65
N ALA A 13 11.96 -8.16 7.28
CA ALA A 13 12.99 -7.32 6.68
C ALA A 13 14.39 -7.84 7.02
N GLY A 14 14.55 -9.11 7.37
CA GLY A 14 15.85 -9.71 7.67
C GLY A 14 16.32 -9.39 9.10
N ASN A 15 17.62 -9.11 9.27
CA ASN A 15 18.20 -8.90 10.61
C ASN A 15 17.59 -7.69 11.33
N ARG A 16 17.26 -7.87 12.61
CA ARG A 16 16.69 -6.82 13.47
C ARG A 16 17.78 -5.95 14.09
N TYR A 17 17.55 -4.64 14.06
CA TYR A 17 18.40 -3.64 14.69
C TYR A 17 17.52 -2.62 15.40
N ARG A 18 17.90 -2.18 16.60
CA ARG A 18 17.17 -1.11 17.30
C ARG A 18 17.38 0.24 16.63
N ASN A 19 18.60 0.51 16.18
CA ASN A 19 18.98 1.72 15.47
C ASN A 19 19.84 1.35 14.24
N PRO A 20 19.23 0.86 13.15
CA PRO A 20 19.97 0.44 11.97
C PRO A 20 20.71 1.64 11.34
N HIS A 21 21.99 1.45 11.03
CA HIS A 21 22.71 2.41 10.19
C HIS A 21 22.36 2.21 8.71
N TYR A 22 22.79 3.13 7.84
CA TYR A 22 22.44 3.14 6.41
C TYR A 22 22.51 1.77 5.71
N LEU A 23 23.66 1.08 5.79
CA LEU A 23 23.82 -0.23 5.13
C LEU A 23 22.90 -1.32 5.72
N GLN A 24 22.58 -1.26 7.02
CA GLN A 24 21.63 -2.18 7.65
C GLN A 24 20.20 -1.88 7.19
N THR A 25 19.81 -0.61 7.13
CA THR A 25 18.52 -0.19 6.57
C THR A 25 18.39 -0.61 5.11
N ARG A 26 19.45 -0.44 4.30
CA ARG A 26 19.49 -0.91 2.91
C ARG A 26 19.31 -2.42 2.80
N ALA A 27 19.98 -3.19 3.65
CA ALA A 27 19.81 -4.64 3.68
C ALA A 27 18.37 -5.04 4.06
N ARG A 28 17.76 -4.32 5.01
CA ARG A 28 16.34 -4.51 5.38
C ARG A 28 15.39 -4.23 4.21
N ILE A 29 15.62 -3.13 3.49
CA ILE A 29 14.87 -2.80 2.27
C ILE A 29 14.99 -3.93 1.24
N ASN A 30 16.22 -4.35 0.91
CA ASN A 30 16.45 -5.39 -0.07
C ASN A 30 15.75 -6.70 0.30
N SER A 31 15.77 -7.10 1.58
CA SER A 31 15.07 -8.29 2.06
C SER A 31 13.57 -8.24 1.77
N LEU A 32 12.93 -7.07 1.92
CA LEU A 32 11.51 -6.91 1.60
C LEU A 32 11.27 -6.83 0.09
N ILE A 33 12.17 -6.21 -0.68
CA ILE A 33 12.10 -6.20 -2.15
C ILE A 33 12.13 -7.64 -2.68
N ASP A 34 13.08 -8.45 -2.21
CA ASP A 34 13.20 -9.84 -2.63
C ASP A 34 11.95 -10.66 -2.23
N HIS A 35 11.36 -10.35 -1.08
CA HIS A 35 10.17 -11.05 -0.57
C HIS A 35 8.88 -10.67 -1.32
N TYR A 36 8.66 -9.40 -1.63
CA TYR A 36 7.37 -8.90 -2.15
C TYR A 36 7.40 -8.53 -3.64
N MET A 37 8.57 -8.26 -4.20
CA MET A 37 8.73 -7.67 -5.54
C MET A 37 9.79 -8.39 -6.38
N SER A 38 10.15 -9.63 -6.03
CA SER A 38 10.96 -10.47 -6.91
C SER A 38 10.19 -10.79 -8.20
N VAL A 39 10.95 -11.09 -9.27
CA VAL A 39 10.36 -11.37 -10.59
C VAL A 39 9.45 -12.60 -10.50
N GLU A 40 9.83 -13.59 -9.71
CA GLU A 40 9.07 -14.80 -9.45
C GLU A 40 7.73 -14.47 -8.82
N VAL A 41 7.73 -13.71 -7.72
CA VAL A 41 6.51 -13.28 -7.03
C VAL A 41 5.60 -12.48 -7.95
N LEU A 42 6.13 -11.50 -8.70
CA LEU A 42 5.34 -10.70 -9.62
C LEU A 42 4.80 -11.52 -10.81
N SER A 43 5.56 -12.51 -11.29
CA SER A 43 5.14 -13.37 -12.42
C SER A 43 4.07 -14.37 -12.02
N ASP A 44 4.16 -14.96 -10.84
CA ASP A 44 3.14 -15.85 -10.29
C ASP A 44 1.82 -15.10 -10.15
N ARG A 45 1.86 -13.86 -9.65
CA ARG A 45 0.69 -12.98 -9.52
C ARG A 45 0.03 -12.65 -10.85
N LEU A 46 0.83 -12.35 -11.88
CA LEU A 46 0.32 -12.09 -13.22
C LEU A 46 -0.35 -13.32 -13.83
N SER A 47 0.14 -14.51 -13.48
CA SER A 47 -0.36 -15.79 -13.99
C SER A 47 -1.70 -16.19 -13.34
N ASP A 48 -1.92 -15.86 -12.06
CA ASP A 48 -3.17 -16.11 -11.33
C ASP A 48 -4.32 -15.16 -11.75
N LEU A 49 -3.97 -13.96 -12.23
CA LEU A 49 -4.93 -12.87 -12.46
C LEU A 49 -6.13 -13.24 -13.36
N PRO A 50 -5.97 -13.97 -14.48
CA PRO A 50 -7.12 -14.39 -15.28
C PRO A 50 -8.10 -15.28 -14.50
N GLU A 51 -7.63 -16.17 -13.63
CA GLU A 51 -8.50 -17.03 -12.82
C GLU A 51 -9.34 -16.21 -11.83
N GLN A 52 -8.74 -15.17 -11.23
CA GLN A 52 -9.43 -14.27 -10.32
C GLN A 52 -10.59 -13.49 -10.96
N PHE A 53 -10.59 -13.32 -12.28
CA PHE A 53 -11.73 -12.70 -12.99
C PHE A 53 -12.93 -13.65 -13.09
N TYR A 54 -12.69 -14.95 -13.27
CA TYR A 54 -13.77 -15.95 -13.43
C TYR A 54 -14.25 -16.53 -12.10
N ASN A 55 -13.35 -16.69 -11.13
CA ASN A 55 -13.63 -17.27 -9.83
C ASN A 55 -12.98 -16.40 -8.73
N PRO A 56 -13.54 -15.20 -8.48
CA PRO A 56 -12.92 -14.20 -7.64
C PRO A 56 -12.97 -14.65 -6.16
N ARG A 57 -11.81 -14.81 -5.53
CA ARG A 57 -11.71 -15.23 -4.13
C ARG A 57 -10.97 -14.20 -3.31
N ALA A 58 -11.68 -13.57 -2.39
CA ALA A 58 -11.05 -12.67 -1.43
C ALA A 58 -10.07 -13.43 -0.55
N ARG A 59 -8.88 -12.88 -0.34
CA ARG A 59 -7.90 -13.51 0.56
C ARG A 59 -8.32 -13.45 2.01
N LEU A 60 -7.87 -14.47 2.74
CA LEU A 60 -7.96 -14.51 4.18
C LEU A 60 -6.82 -13.71 4.79
N TRP A 61 -7.17 -12.80 5.68
CA TRP A 61 -6.20 -12.17 6.56
C TRP A 61 -5.89 -13.10 7.72
N GLU A 62 -4.61 -13.17 8.09
CA GLU A 62 -4.22 -13.81 9.34
C GLU A 62 -4.63 -12.94 10.53
N SER A 63 -4.77 -13.56 11.70
CA SER A 63 -5.09 -12.83 12.92
C SER A 63 -3.92 -11.95 13.34
N ILE A 64 -4.15 -10.64 13.45
CA ILE A 64 -3.15 -9.69 13.96
C ILE A 64 -3.11 -9.74 15.50
N ASP A 65 -1.91 -9.91 16.07
CA ASP A 65 -1.66 -9.76 17.52
C ASP A 65 -1.68 -8.27 17.90
N TRP A 66 -2.89 -7.75 18.16
CA TRP A 66 -3.07 -6.36 18.54
C TRP A 66 -2.48 -6.00 19.91
N GLN A 67 -2.34 -6.96 20.82
CA GLN A 67 -1.84 -6.72 22.18
C GLN A 67 -0.31 -6.66 22.21
N GLY A 68 0.35 -7.32 21.25
CA GLY A 68 1.80 -7.27 21.08
C GLY A 68 2.33 -6.03 20.37
N ILE A 69 1.47 -5.12 19.89
CA ILE A 69 1.89 -3.87 19.24
C ILE A 69 2.37 -2.87 20.30
N ASP A 70 3.61 -2.43 20.17
CA ASP A 70 4.24 -1.50 21.10
C ASP A 70 5.07 -0.44 20.36
N ARG A 71 5.21 0.75 20.94
CA ARG A 71 5.98 1.87 20.36
C ARG A 71 7.47 1.57 20.22
N ASP A 72 8.05 0.73 21.07
CA ASP A 72 9.45 0.29 20.97
C ASP A 72 9.73 -0.61 19.76
N GLN A 73 8.67 -1.04 19.05
CA GLN A 73 8.80 -1.76 17.79
C GLN A 73 9.11 -0.85 16.60
N ILE A 74 9.01 0.48 16.76
CA ILE A 74 9.45 1.46 15.75
C ILE A 74 10.97 1.63 15.84
N ILE A 75 11.68 1.44 14.73
CA ILE A 75 13.15 1.40 14.70
C ILE A 75 13.75 2.33 13.64
N GLY A 76 14.92 2.89 13.95
CA GLY A 76 15.73 3.69 13.01
C GLY A 76 15.15 5.05 12.60
N VAL A 77 13.94 5.39 13.06
CA VAL A 77 13.27 6.68 12.82
C VAL A 77 12.58 7.16 14.09
N LYS A 78 12.28 8.45 14.14
CA LYS A 78 11.45 9.01 15.20
C LYS A 78 10.02 8.46 15.11
N PRO A 79 9.39 8.05 16.23
CA PRO A 79 8.01 7.57 16.24
C PRO A 79 7.01 8.55 15.59
N GLU A 80 7.24 9.85 15.70
CA GLU A 80 6.35 10.88 15.17
C GLU A 80 6.34 10.86 13.63
N LEU A 81 7.49 10.67 13.00
CA LEU A 81 7.60 10.53 11.54
C LEU A 81 6.88 9.26 11.06
N PHE A 82 7.08 8.15 11.78
CA PHE A 82 6.42 6.89 11.49
C PHE A 82 4.89 7.03 11.56
N LEU A 83 4.38 7.67 12.61
CA LEU A 83 2.94 7.90 12.81
C LEU A 83 2.35 8.84 11.75
N GLN A 84 3.08 9.85 11.29
CA GLN A 84 2.65 10.73 10.19
C GLN A 84 2.53 9.98 8.86
N ILE A 85 3.48 9.09 8.56
CA ILE A 85 3.46 8.27 7.35
C ILE A 85 2.33 7.23 7.43
N LEU A 86 2.16 6.57 8.58
CA LEU A 86 1.04 5.65 8.84
C LEU A 86 -0.31 6.35 8.67
N ALA A 87 -0.46 7.57 9.21
CA ALA A 87 -1.66 8.37 9.04
C ALA A 87 -1.92 8.72 7.57
N SER A 88 -0.87 9.11 6.84
CA SER A 88 -0.95 9.39 5.41
C SER A 88 -1.35 8.16 4.59
N ALA A 89 -0.87 6.98 4.95
CA ALA A 89 -1.30 5.72 4.33
C ALA A 89 -2.81 5.52 4.56
N ALA A 90 -3.30 5.70 5.78
CA ALA A 90 -4.73 5.57 6.07
C ALA A 90 -5.61 6.55 5.26
N GLU A 91 -5.14 7.75 4.94
CA GLU A 91 -5.85 8.73 4.09
C GLU A 91 -5.95 8.30 2.63
N ILE A 92 -4.88 7.69 2.10
CA ILE A 92 -4.85 7.12 0.74
C ILE A 92 -5.84 5.96 0.64
N GLU A 93 -5.94 5.12 1.66
CA GLU A 93 -6.82 3.95 1.66
C GLU A 93 -8.29 4.26 1.98
N ALA A 94 -8.58 5.45 2.51
CA ALA A 94 -9.93 5.75 3.01
C ALA A 94 -11.03 5.79 1.92
N PRO A 95 -10.82 6.39 0.73
CA PRO A 95 -11.85 6.46 -0.31
C PRO A 95 -11.85 5.22 -1.23
N ILE A 96 -11.52 4.03 -0.72
CA ILE A 96 -11.34 2.83 -1.54
C ILE A 96 -12.54 2.49 -2.43
N ARG A 97 -13.75 2.68 -1.91
CA ARG A 97 -14.99 2.47 -2.67
C ARG A 97 -15.10 3.42 -3.86
N SER A 98 -14.70 4.67 -3.67
CA SER A 98 -14.73 5.66 -4.75
C SER A 98 -13.73 5.28 -5.85
N TYR A 99 -12.57 4.73 -5.50
CA TYR A 99 -11.60 4.20 -6.47
C TYR A 99 -12.12 2.96 -7.21
N GLY A 100 -12.78 2.04 -6.51
CA GLY A 100 -13.39 0.86 -7.13
C GLY A 100 -14.47 1.27 -8.13
N ARG A 101 -15.34 2.20 -7.75
CA ARG A 101 -16.40 2.74 -8.61
C ARG A 101 -15.87 3.51 -9.82
N GLU A 102 -14.88 4.38 -9.61
CA GLU A 102 -14.23 5.11 -10.71
C GLU A 102 -13.60 4.15 -11.71
N SER A 103 -12.86 3.15 -11.21
CA SER A 103 -12.25 2.12 -12.06
C SER A 103 -13.28 1.31 -12.83
N TRP A 104 -14.41 0.99 -12.20
CA TRP A 104 -15.52 0.32 -12.88
C TRP A 104 -16.03 1.10 -14.09
N PHE A 105 -16.24 2.42 -13.94
CA PHE A 105 -16.76 3.25 -15.03
C PHE A 105 -15.81 3.33 -16.23
N TYR A 106 -14.50 3.41 -15.98
CA TYR A 106 -13.50 3.36 -17.05
C TYR A 106 -13.46 1.98 -17.71
N LEU A 107 -13.55 0.89 -16.94
CA LEU A 107 -13.30 -0.47 -17.46
C LEU A 107 -14.52 -1.15 -18.08
N GLN A 108 -15.74 -0.86 -17.66
CA GLN A 108 -16.94 -1.67 -17.96
C GLN A 108 -17.18 -1.97 -19.45
N HIS A 109 -16.79 -1.06 -20.35
CA HIS A 109 -17.01 -1.20 -21.80
C HIS A 109 -15.89 -1.93 -22.53
N ILE A 110 -14.69 -1.98 -21.94
CA ILE A 110 -13.48 -2.56 -22.57
C ILE A 110 -13.10 -3.88 -21.90
N TYR A 111 -13.15 -3.91 -20.57
CA TYR A 111 -12.77 -5.04 -19.72
C TYR A 111 -13.85 -5.28 -18.64
N PRO A 112 -15.04 -5.78 -19.02
CA PRO A 112 -16.18 -5.93 -18.10
C PRO A 112 -15.89 -6.83 -16.90
N GLU A 113 -15.12 -7.91 -17.08
CA GLU A 113 -14.73 -8.80 -15.99
C GLU A 113 -13.81 -8.10 -14.98
N MET A 114 -12.87 -7.27 -15.47
CA MET A 114 -12.00 -6.48 -14.60
C MET A 114 -12.79 -5.37 -13.88
N ALA A 115 -13.76 -4.75 -14.56
CA ALA A 115 -14.66 -3.79 -13.95
C ALA A 115 -15.42 -4.45 -12.78
N ARG A 116 -16.03 -5.61 -13.03
CA ARG A 116 -16.73 -6.41 -12.01
C ARG A 116 -15.79 -6.80 -10.86
N PHE A 117 -14.57 -7.24 -11.16
CA PHE A 117 -13.57 -7.58 -10.15
C PHE A 117 -13.23 -6.38 -9.23
N MET A 118 -13.02 -5.19 -9.83
CA MET A 118 -12.60 -3.99 -9.10
C MET A 118 -13.74 -3.31 -8.34
N GLY A 119 -14.82 -2.96 -9.04
CA GLY A 119 -15.92 -2.17 -8.49
C GLY A 119 -17.19 -2.94 -8.18
N GLY A 120 -17.28 -4.21 -8.60
CA GLY A 120 -18.44 -5.05 -8.35
C GLY A 120 -19.55 -4.91 -9.39
N VAL A 121 -20.79 -5.12 -8.95
CA VAL A 121 -21.98 -5.13 -9.81
C VAL A 121 -22.91 -4.03 -9.36
N PHE A 122 -23.43 -3.29 -10.34
CA PHE A 122 -24.36 -2.19 -10.12
C PHE A 122 -25.70 -2.49 -10.79
N ASP A 123 -26.80 -2.01 -10.20
CA ASP A 123 -28.11 -1.99 -10.85
C ASP A 123 -28.21 -0.82 -11.87
N ALA A 124 -29.32 -0.73 -12.59
CA ALA A 124 -29.56 0.33 -13.57
C ALA A 124 -29.61 1.75 -12.96
N ASN A 125 -29.80 1.85 -11.64
CA ASN A 125 -29.80 3.12 -10.90
C ASN A 125 -28.41 3.45 -10.32
N GLY A 126 -27.42 2.59 -10.53
CA GLY A 126 -26.07 2.74 -9.98
C GLY A 126 -25.92 2.33 -8.52
N ASN A 127 -26.90 1.61 -7.95
CA ASN A 127 -26.78 1.01 -6.62
C ASN A 127 -25.96 -0.27 -6.69
N ILE A 128 -25.18 -0.53 -5.64
CA ILE A 128 -24.34 -1.73 -5.56
C ILE A 128 -25.20 -2.96 -5.28
N LEU A 129 -25.13 -3.94 -6.16
CA LEU A 129 -25.68 -5.28 -5.96
C LEU A 129 -24.65 -6.21 -5.33
N GLU A 130 -23.39 -6.07 -5.72
CA GLU A 130 -22.28 -6.88 -5.23
C GLU A 130 -21.01 -6.05 -5.15
N ILE A 131 -20.27 -6.16 -4.05
CA ILE A 131 -18.97 -5.49 -3.88
C ILE A 131 -17.89 -6.31 -4.59
N GLY A 132 -17.04 -5.63 -5.38
CA GLY A 132 -15.88 -6.23 -6.05
C GLY A 132 -14.92 -6.90 -5.07
N VAL A 133 -14.19 -7.91 -5.52
CA VAL A 133 -13.24 -8.63 -4.65
C VAL A 133 -12.06 -7.74 -4.28
N TRP A 134 -11.59 -6.90 -5.19
CA TRP A 134 -10.59 -5.89 -4.87
C TRP A 134 -11.02 -4.96 -3.72
N GLU A 135 -12.24 -4.38 -3.77
CA GLU A 135 -12.73 -3.55 -2.66
C GLU A 135 -12.85 -4.36 -1.35
N LYS A 136 -13.20 -5.65 -1.39
CA LYS A 136 -13.27 -6.51 -0.20
C LYS A 136 -11.91 -6.70 0.48
N GLU A 137 -10.84 -6.73 -0.31
CA GLU A 137 -9.46 -6.87 0.16
C GLU A 137 -8.97 -5.53 0.73
N GLU A 138 -9.00 -4.50 -0.09
CA GLU A 138 -8.43 -3.18 0.21
C GLU A 138 -9.14 -2.43 1.35
N ARG A 139 -10.46 -2.67 1.55
CA ARG A 139 -11.21 -2.03 2.64
C ARG A 139 -10.69 -2.34 4.04
N GLN A 140 -9.79 -3.31 4.17
CA GLN A 140 -9.18 -3.71 5.45
C GLN A 140 -7.96 -2.85 5.81
N HIS A 141 -7.34 -2.14 4.85
CA HIS A 141 -6.11 -1.37 5.07
C HIS A 141 -6.34 -0.17 5.98
N CYS A 142 -7.28 0.72 5.63
CA CYS A 142 -7.56 1.92 6.42
C CYS A 142 -7.94 1.58 7.89
N PRO A 143 -8.86 0.63 8.18
CA PRO A 143 -9.13 0.21 9.55
C PRO A 143 -7.90 -0.32 10.30
N THR A 144 -7.04 -1.07 9.61
CA THR A 144 -5.80 -1.61 10.18
C THR A 144 -4.86 -0.50 10.58
N PHE A 145 -4.57 0.46 9.70
CA PHE A 145 -3.71 1.60 10.01
C PHE A 145 -4.28 2.50 11.11
N ARG A 146 -5.59 2.73 11.11
CA ARG A 146 -6.26 3.48 12.20
C ARG A 146 -6.10 2.76 13.55
N LYS A 147 -6.22 1.43 13.57
CA LYS A 147 -6.08 0.64 14.78
C LYS A 147 -4.63 0.58 15.25
N ILE A 148 -3.66 0.43 14.35
CA ILE A 148 -2.24 0.55 14.67
C ILE A 148 -1.94 1.91 15.30
N TYR A 149 -2.40 3.00 14.67
CA TYR A 149 -2.23 4.36 15.19
C TYR A 149 -2.80 4.47 16.61
N GLN A 150 -4.00 3.94 16.83
CA GLN A 150 -4.64 3.95 18.15
C GLN A 150 -3.87 3.15 19.19
N GLN A 151 -3.29 1.99 18.83
CA GLN A 151 -2.46 1.22 19.76
C GLN A 151 -1.18 1.99 20.15
N LEU A 152 -0.55 2.64 19.18
CA LEU A 152 0.72 3.35 19.39
C LEU A 152 0.58 4.69 20.13
N THR A 153 -0.60 5.31 20.08
CA THR A 153 -0.82 6.67 20.61
C THR A 153 -1.87 6.74 21.72
N GLY A 154 -2.76 5.75 21.83
CA GLY A 154 -3.97 5.82 22.64
C GLY A 154 -5.12 6.63 22.01
N GLU A 155 -4.88 7.29 20.87
CA GLU A 155 -5.82 8.23 20.25
C GLU A 155 -6.44 7.66 18.97
N LYS A 156 -7.68 8.05 18.68
CA LYS A 156 -8.33 7.68 17.41
C LYS A 156 -7.80 8.56 16.28
N LEU A 157 -7.26 7.93 15.23
CA LEU A 157 -6.85 8.64 14.03
C LEU A 157 -8.05 9.26 13.31
N GLN A 158 -8.01 10.59 13.10
CA GLN A 158 -8.96 11.33 12.28
C GLN A 158 -8.45 11.36 10.84
N VAL A 159 -8.96 10.43 10.03
CA VAL A 159 -8.56 10.30 8.63
C VAL A 159 -9.32 11.31 7.77
N LYS A 160 -8.59 12.06 6.94
CA LYS A 160 -9.16 12.91 5.88
C LYS A 160 -8.99 12.19 4.54
N PRO A 161 -10.05 11.60 3.98
CA PRO A 161 -9.93 10.85 2.73
C PRO A 161 -9.42 11.72 1.59
N ASN A 162 -8.54 11.17 0.76
CA ASN A 162 -8.12 11.84 -0.47
C ASN A 162 -9.32 12.07 -1.40
N SER A 163 -9.24 13.14 -2.21
CA SER A 163 -10.24 13.42 -3.23
C SER A 163 -10.15 12.43 -4.38
N VAL A 164 -11.31 12.04 -4.91
CA VAL A 164 -11.43 11.23 -6.13
C VAL A 164 -12.06 12.11 -7.21
N ASN A 165 -11.43 12.18 -8.37
CA ASN A 165 -11.86 13.07 -9.46
C ASN A 165 -13.15 12.55 -10.14
N GLY A 166 -13.39 11.24 -10.05
CA GLY A 166 -14.53 10.59 -10.66
C GLY A 166 -14.31 10.35 -12.15
N PHE A 167 -15.28 9.66 -12.77
CA PHE A 167 -15.21 9.34 -14.19
C PHE A 167 -15.39 10.61 -15.04
N GLN A 168 -14.35 10.95 -15.81
CA GLN A 168 -14.31 12.08 -16.74
C GLN A 168 -13.96 11.56 -18.15
N PRO A 169 -14.96 11.16 -18.96
CA PRO A 169 -14.72 10.64 -20.30
C PRO A 169 -14.38 11.76 -21.29
N THR A 170 -13.47 11.48 -22.21
CA THR A 170 -13.09 12.39 -23.31
C THR A 170 -13.74 12.01 -24.64
N GLY A 171 -14.43 10.87 -24.69
CA GLY A 171 -15.07 10.33 -25.90
C GLY A 171 -14.28 9.22 -26.57
N ASP A 172 -13.02 9.00 -26.17
CA ASP A 172 -12.22 7.83 -26.52
C ASP A 172 -12.08 6.91 -25.31
N ALA A 173 -12.94 5.90 -25.25
CA ALA A 173 -12.98 4.95 -24.14
C ALA A 173 -11.64 4.23 -23.92
N TRP A 174 -10.88 3.94 -24.98
CA TRP A 174 -9.59 3.27 -24.88
C TRP A 174 -8.54 4.18 -24.26
N GLN A 175 -8.46 5.42 -24.73
CA GLN A 175 -7.53 6.40 -24.17
C GLN A 175 -7.86 6.72 -22.71
N ASP A 176 -9.15 6.87 -22.39
CA ASP A 176 -9.66 7.12 -21.04
C ASP A 176 -9.29 5.97 -20.09
N THR A 177 -9.55 4.74 -20.51
CA THR A 177 -9.20 3.53 -19.74
C THR A 177 -7.70 3.40 -19.55
N TYR A 178 -6.92 3.62 -20.59
CA TYR A 178 -5.45 3.54 -20.53
C TYR A 178 -4.88 4.54 -19.52
N LYS A 179 -5.29 5.81 -19.59
CA LYS A 179 -4.87 6.86 -18.64
C LYS A 179 -5.26 6.50 -17.21
N HIS A 180 -6.48 6.00 -17.01
CA HIS A 180 -6.96 5.57 -15.70
C HIS A 180 -6.11 4.43 -15.12
N VAL A 181 -5.87 3.38 -15.90
CA VAL A 181 -5.06 2.22 -15.46
C VAL A 181 -3.63 2.66 -15.08
N ILE A 182 -2.99 3.51 -15.88
CA ILE A 182 -1.65 4.03 -15.58
C ILE A 182 -1.64 4.85 -14.27
N SER A 183 -2.67 5.67 -14.03
CA SER A 183 -2.84 6.42 -12.79
C SER A 183 -3.01 5.50 -11.58
N ARG A 184 -3.81 4.43 -11.72
CA ARG A 184 -3.98 3.40 -10.67
C ARG A 184 -2.66 2.69 -10.38
N MET A 185 -1.96 2.19 -11.40
CA MET A 185 -0.66 1.54 -11.24
C MET A 185 0.33 2.42 -10.46
N SER A 186 0.38 3.71 -10.78
CA SER A 186 1.25 4.67 -10.08
C SER A 186 0.86 4.84 -8.61
N THR A 187 -0.45 4.82 -8.31
CA THR A 187 -0.97 4.92 -6.95
C THR A 187 -0.65 3.66 -6.14
N GLU A 188 -0.84 2.47 -6.72
CA GLU A 188 -0.50 1.19 -6.08
C GLU A 188 1.00 1.07 -5.78
N TRP A 189 1.86 1.53 -6.71
CA TRP A 189 3.30 1.58 -6.48
C TRP A 189 3.69 2.51 -5.33
N GLY A 190 3.02 3.68 -5.25
CA GLY A 190 3.18 4.61 -4.15
C GLY A 190 2.78 3.99 -2.80
N ALA A 191 1.64 3.31 -2.74
CA ALA A 191 1.18 2.61 -1.54
C ALA A 191 2.15 1.50 -1.13
N THR A 192 2.55 0.63 -2.06
CA THR A 192 3.55 -0.44 -1.84
C THR A 192 4.85 0.12 -1.25
N SER A 193 5.36 1.20 -1.82
CA SER A 193 6.58 1.86 -1.33
C SER A 193 6.44 2.35 0.12
N VAL A 194 5.28 2.91 0.48
CA VAL A 194 5.00 3.33 1.86
C VAL A 194 4.92 2.15 2.81
N TYR A 195 4.32 1.03 2.39
CA TYR A 195 4.15 -0.13 3.26
C TYR A 195 5.49 -0.82 3.51
N LEU A 196 6.33 -0.93 2.47
CA LEU A 196 7.71 -1.38 2.61
C LEU A 196 8.48 -0.46 3.56
N TRP A 197 8.36 0.86 3.42
CA TRP A 197 8.99 1.80 4.34
C TRP A 197 8.55 1.59 5.79
N LEU A 198 7.24 1.44 6.02
CA LEU A 198 6.68 1.14 7.35
C LEU A 198 7.22 -0.20 7.88
N MET A 199 7.36 -1.24 7.06
CA MET A 199 7.91 -2.53 7.46
C MET A 199 9.42 -2.48 7.76
N VAL A 200 10.20 -1.73 7.00
CA VAL A 200 11.65 -1.52 7.26
C VAL A 200 11.85 -0.93 8.66
N HIS A 201 10.97 0.01 9.03
CA HIS A 201 11.03 0.79 10.27
C HIS A 201 10.15 0.24 11.41
N SER A 202 9.64 -0.99 11.28
CA SER A 202 8.91 -1.68 12.33
C SER A 202 9.46 -3.08 12.56
N THR A 203 9.12 -3.69 13.70
CA THR A 203 9.44 -5.08 14.03
C THR A 203 8.29 -5.75 14.76
N GLY A 204 8.35 -7.08 14.96
CA GLY A 204 7.39 -7.80 15.81
C GLY A 204 5.94 -7.69 15.32
N ALA A 205 5.00 -7.58 16.26
CA ALA A 205 3.57 -7.53 15.95
C ALA A 205 3.18 -6.30 15.11
N LEU A 206 3.86 -5.15 15.31
CA LEU A 206 3.66 -3.96 14.48
C LEU A 206 4.01 -4.24 13.00
N GLN A 207 5.18 -4.85 12.75
CA GLN A 207 5.59 -5.18 11.38
C GLN A 207 4.63 -6.21 10.75
N GLN A 208 4.19 -7.21 11.52
CA GLN A 208 3.22 -8.19 11.06
C GLN A 208 1.88 -7.56 10.71
N ALA A 209 1.37 -6.62 11.53
CA ALA A 209 0.13 -5.91 11.25
C ALA A 209 0.19 -5.10 9.95
N ILE A 210 1.34 -4.47 9.67
CA ILE A 210 1.59 -3.75 8.41
C ILE A 210 1.72 -4.73 7.25
N ALA A 211 2.42 -5.85 7.45
CA ALA A 211 2.57 -6.89 6.44
C ALA A 211 1.24 -7.52 6.04
N GLN A 212 0.27 -7.64 6.96
CA GLN A 212 -1.10 -8.09 6.60
C GLN A 212 -1.81 -7.09 5.67
N ALA A 213 -1.62 -5.79 5.90
CA ALA A 213 -2.10 -4.78 4.95
C ALA A 213 -1.35 -4.85 3.62
N GLU A 214 -0.05 -5.14 3.62
CA GLU A 214 0.70 -5.36 2.38
C GLU A 214 0.22 -6.61 1.65
N GLN A 215 0.06 -7.76 2.29
CA GLN A 215 -0.32 -9.02 1.63
C GLN A 215 -1.68 -8.92 0.92
N ALA A 216 -2.56 -8.07 1.44
CA ALA A 216 -3.81 -7.74 0.80
C ALA A 216 -3.65 -6.84 -0.45
N MET A 217 -2.68 -5.92 -0.47
CA MET A 217 -2.23 -5.26 -1.71
C MET A 217 -1.41 -6.21 -2.60
N GLY A 218 -0.66 -7.14 -2.02
CA GLY A 218 0.47 -7.85 -2.61
C GLY A 218 0.08 -8.62 -3.84
N ASP A 219 -0.88 -9.54 -3.76
CA ASP A 219 -1.23 -10.31 -4.97
C ASP A 219 -2.28 -9.63 -5.87
N GLN A 220 -2.51 -8.33 -5.69
CA GLN A 220 -3.17 -7.45 -6.66
C GLN A 220 -2.28 -6.25 -7.06
N GLY A 221 -1.04 -6.17 -6.56
CA GLY A 221 -0.05 -5.12 -6.83
C GLY A 221 0.45 -5.20 -8.26
N ARG A 222 -0.39 -4.75 -9.20
CA ARG A 222 -0.10 -4.72 -10.63
C ARG A 222 0.87 -3.58 -10.93
N VAL A 223 2.16 -3.89 -10.93
CA VAL A 223 3.19 -2.96 -11.39
C VAL A 223 4.14 -3.66 -12.35
N LEU A 224 4.05 -3.28 -13.63
CA LEU A 224 5.10 -3.46 -14.63
C LEU A 224 6.01 -2.24 -14.57
N VAL A 225 7.23 -2.39 -14.05
CA VAL A 225 8.30 -1.40 -14.25
C VAL A 225 9.56 -2.14 -14.72
N ARG A 226 10.09 -1.71 -15.86
CA ARG A 226 11.39 -2.14 -16.40
C ARG A 226 12.48 -1.23 -15.84
N ALA A 227 13.59 -1.81 -15.40
CA ALA A 227 14.71 -1.09 -14.79
C ALA A 227 15.39 -0.10 -15.75
N SER A 228 15.77 1.08 -15.25
CA SER A 228 16.90 1.86 -15.77
C SER A 228 17.89 2.06 -14.63
N GLY A 229 19.13 1.64 -14.88
CA GLY A 229 20.19 1.59 -13.90
C GLY A 229 20.93 2.91 -13.67
N THR A 230 21.73 2.83 -12.59
CA THR A 230 22.96 3.58 -12.26
C THR A 230 22.83 5.06 -11.89
N GLU A 231 22.87 5.38 -10.58
CA GLU A 231 23.98 6.08 -9.88
C GLU A 231 23.67 6.40 -8.39
N PRO A 232 24.69 6.59 -7.52
CA PRO A 232 24.50 6.79 -6.09
C PRO A 232 24.46 8.28 -5.71
N VAL A 233 23.26 8.82 -5.54
CA VAL A 233 22.98 10.08 -4.81
C VAL A 233 21.56 10.06 -4.27
N ILE A 234 21.32 10.62 -3.08
CA ILE A 234 19.95 10.85 -2.60
C ILE A 234 19.36 11.99 -3.44
N ARG A 235 18.64 11.61 -4.50
CA ARG A 235 17.73 12.48 -5.26
C ARG A 235 16.32 12.12 -4.80
N VAL A 236 15.55 13.08 -4.29
CA VAL A 236 14.09 12.91 -4.18
C VAL A 236 13.55 13.02 -5.60
N MET A 237 13.67 11.93 -6.35
CA MET A 237 13.12 11.81 -7.69
C MET A 237 11.78 11.09 -7.52
N VAL A 238 10.72 11.87 -7.54
CA VAL A 238 9.36 11.34 -7.59
C VAL A 238 9.01 11.19 -9.07
N GLU A 239 9.31 10.03 -9.64
CA GLU A 239 8.78 9.67 -10.95
C GLU A 239 7.41 9.03 -10.75
N ALA A 240 6.35 9.78 -11.03
CA ALA A 240 5.00 9.25 -11.15
C ALA A 240 4.49 9.51 -12.57
N ALA A 241 3.58 8.66 -13.06
CA ALA A 241 3.03 8.79 -14.41
C ALA A 241 2.14 10.03 -14.61
N SER A 242 1.92 10.85 -13.57
CA SER A 242 1.22 12.13 -13.66
C SER A 242 1.85 13.18 -12.75
N ASP A 243 1.85 14.42 -13.22
CA ASP A 243 2.38 15.59 -12.48
C ASP A 243 1.70 15.77 -11.11
N GLN A 244 0.42 15.38 -10.98
CA GLN A 244 -0.32 15.48 -9.73
C GLN A 244 0.20 14.51 -8.66
N LEU A 245 0.52 13.27 -9.03
CA LEU A 245 1.10 12.31 -8.09
C LEU A 245 2.53 12.71 -7.72
N THR A 246 3.29 13.20 -8.70
CA THR A 246 4.63 13.75 -8.47
C THR A 246 4.59 14.89 -7.46
N GLN A 247 3.69 15.86 -7.66
CA GLN A 247 3.53 17.01 -6.76
C GLN A 247 3.00 16.60 -5.39
N LEU A 248 2.05 15.67 -5.31
CA LEU A 248 1.50 15.19 -4.03
C LEU A 248 2.59 14.54 -3.17
N TRP A 249 3.32 13.57 -3.72
CA TRP A 249 4.37 12.87 -2.99
C TRP A 249 5.57 13.76 -2.73
N THR A 250 5.95 14.64 -3.66
CA THR A 250 6.99 15.65 -3.43
C THR A 250 6.59 16.58 -2.29
N ALA A 251 5.37 17.12 -2.29
CA ALA A 251 4.90 18.03 -1.24
C ALA A 251 4.81 17.32 0.13
N LYS A 252 4.31 16.08 0.17
CA LYS A 252 4.25 15.29 1.42
C LYS A 252 5.64 14.97 1.96
N LEU A 253 6.57 14.55 1.10
CA LEU A 253 7.95 14.25 1.50
C LEU A 253 8.72 15.51 1.91
N VAL A 254 8.55 16.62 1.19
CA VAL A 254 9.16 17.92 1.53
C VAL A 254 8.61 18.46 2.84
N ALA A 255 7.29 18.42 3.07
CA ALA A 255 6.69 18.83 4.35
C ALA A 255 7.21 17.97 5.52
N ALA A 256 7.29 16.65 5.31
CA ALA A 256 7.84 15.72 6.28
C ALA A 256 9.34 15.91 6.53
N VAL A 257 10.08 16.59 5.65
CA VAL A 257 11.51 16.92 5.86
C VAL A 257 11.67 18.32 6.46
N GLN A 258 10.86 19.30 6.04
CA GLN A 258 10.92 20.68 6.50
C GLN A 258 10.59 20.84 7.98
N VAL A 259 9.67 20.03 8.51
CA VAL A 259 9.36 19.96 9.95
C VAL A 259 10.58 19.56 10.80
N TYR A 260 11.62 18.97 10.20
CA TYR A 260 12.80 18.45 10.91
C TYR A 260 14.12 19.11 10.49
N ALA A 261 14.09 20.05 9.55
CA ALA A 261 15.22 20.92 9.21
C ALA A 261 15.24 22.23 10.04
N SER A 262 14.39 22.32 11.08
CA SER A 262 14.32 23.43 12.05
C SER A 262 14.84 23.00 13.41
#